data_AF-A0A958ZM79-F1
#
_entry.id   AF-A0A958ZM79-F1
#
_cell.length_a   1.000
_cell.length_b   1.000
_cell.length_c   1.000
_cell.angle_alpha   90.00
_cell.angle_beta   90.00
_cell.angle_gamma   90.00
#
_symmetry.space_group_name_H-M   'P 1'
#
loop_
_entity.id
_entity.type
_entity.pdbx_description
1 polymer ?
#
loop_
_entity_poly.entity_id
_entity_poly.type
_entity_poly.pdbx_seq_one_letter_code
_entity_poly.pdbx_strand_id
1 'polypeptide(L)'
;MSKLLIVGTVAFDAIETPFGKTDKILGGAATFIGLAASQFGVKSAIVSVVGDDFPQGYLEMLQHKDIDTSGIEVVKGGKTFFWKGKYHNDLNTRDTLVTELNVLADFKPKVPEDFKNCDFL
;
A
#
# COMPACT_ATOMS: atom_id res chain seq x y z
N MET A 1 17.04 -17.43 -2.60
CA MET A 1 15.65 -16.95 -2.78
C MET A 1 15.75 -15.48 -3.07
N SER A 2 15.22 -15.00 -4.19
CA SER A 2 15.39 -13.60 -4.61
C SER A 2 14.69 -12.64 -3.65
N LYS A 3 15.27 -11.46 -3.44
CA LYS A 3 14.74 -10.39 -2.60
C LYS A 3 14.10 -9.30 -3.45
N LEU A 4 12.82 -9.04 -3.19
CA LEU A 4 12.05 -7.96 -3.81
C LEU A 4 11.79 -6.86 -2.78
N LEU A 5 12.30 -5.66 -3.03
CA LEU A 5 11.93 -4.48 -2.27
C LEU A 5 10.81 -3.74 -3.01
N ILE A 6 9.73 -3.39 -2.33
CA ILE A 6 8.56 -2.74 -2.94
C ILE A 6 8.46 -1.34 -2.36
N VAL A 7 8.60 -0.32 -3.20
CA VAL A 7 8.35 1.07 -2.82
C VAL A 7 7.04 1.53 -3.43
N GLY A 8 6.09 1.95 -2.59
CA GLY A 8 4.80 2.41 -3.06
C GLY A 8 3.84 2.72 -1.92
N THR A 9 2.64 3.16 -2.27
CA THR A 9 1.62 3.50 -1.27
C THR A 9 1.04 2.26 -0.60
N VAL A 10 0.87 2.34 0.71
CA VAL A 10 -0.10 1.55 1.48
C VAL A 10 -1.18 2.55 1.90
N ALA A 11 -2.41 2.33 1.47
CA ALA A 11 -3.40 3.39 1.40
C ALA A 11 -4.80 2.94 1.80
N PHE A 12 -5.67 3.93 1.94
CA PHE A 12 -7.11 3.75 1.83
C PHE A 12 -7.61 4.21 0.45
N ASP A 13 -8.38 3.36 -0.20
CA ASP A 13 -9.08 3.70 -1.42
C ASP A 13 -10.58 3.77 -1.13
N ALA A 14 -11.27 4.72 -1.76
CA ALA A 14 -12.73 4.72 -1.91
C ALA A 14 -13.05 4.51 -3.39
N ILE A 15 -13.84 3.49 -3.70
CA ILE A 15 -14.11 3.06 -5.06
C ILE A 15 -15.60 3.18 -5.35
N GLU A 16 -15.93 3.93 -6.40
CA GLU A 16 -17.27 4.05 -6.95
C GLU A 16 -17.33 3.40 -8.32
N THR A 17 -18.38 2.63 -8.58
CA THR A 17 -18.74 2.07 -9.89
C THR A 17 -20.19 2.45 -10.20
N PRO A 18 -20.68 2.27 -11.44
CA PRO A 18 -22.09 2.47 -11.75
C PRO A 18 -23.06 1.58 -10.95
N PHE A 19 -22.55 0.51 -10.33
CA PHE A 19 -23.35 -0.52 -9.68
C PHE A 19 -23.26 -0.50 -8.15
N GLY A 20 -22.37 0.32 -7.58
CA GLY A 20 -22.16 0.38 -6.15
C GLY A 20 -20.88 1.13 -5.78
N LYS A 21 -20.71 1.36 -4.49
CA LYS A 21 -19.54 2.05 -3.93
C LYS A 21 -19.08 1.43 -2.64
N THR A 22 -17.79 1.58 -2.37
CA THR A 22 -17.18 1.35 -1.08
C THR A 22 -16.36 2.56 -0.69
N ASP A 23 -16.36 2.89 0.60
CA ASP A 23 -15.53 3.96 1.14
C ASP A 23 -14.16 3.39 1.50
N LYS A 24 -13.61 3.69 2.67
CA LYS A 24 -12.24 3.32 3.07
C LYS A 24 -12.01 1.80 3.08
N ILE A 25 -11.40 1.28 2.02
CA ILE A 25 -10.87 -0.09 1.93
C ILE A 25 -9.36 -0.06 1.82
N LEU A 26 -8.71 -1.16 2.21
CA LEU A 26 -7.27 -1.33 1.99
C LEU A 26 -6.94 -1.22 0.49
N GLY A 27 -5.96 -0.39 0.17
CA GLY A 27 -5.48 -0.19 -1.19
C GLY A 27 -3.99 0.18 -1.25
N GLY A 28 -3.63 0.93 -2.28
CA GLY A 28 -2.25 1.37 -2.51
C GLY A 28 -1.41 0.37 -3.30
N ALA A 29 -0.50 0.90 -4.13
CA ALA A 29 0.25 0.11 -5.09
C ALA A 29 1.12 -0.97 -4.42
N ALA A 30 1.78 -0.64 -3.30
CA ALA A 30 2.66 -1.59 -2.61
C ALA A 30 1.89 -2.78 -2.03
N THR A 31 0.67 -2.55 -1.55
CA THR A 31 -0.23 -3.62 -1.08
C THR A 31 -0.50 -4.63 -2.20
N PHE A 32 -0.93 -4.16 -3.37
CA PHE A 32 -1.25 -5.04 -4.49
C PHE A 32 -0.01 -5.77 -5.04
N ILE A 33 1.13 -5.07 -5.18
CA ILE A 33 2.38 -5.69 -5.62
C ILE A 33 2.82 -6.77 -4.62
N GLY A 34 2.80 -6.48 -3.32
CA GLY A 34 3.21 -7.41 -2.27
C GLY A 34 2.34 -8.67 -2.23
N LEU A 35 1.01 -8.51 -2.26
CA LEU A 35 0.08 -9.63 -2.27
C LEU A 35 0.19 -10.50 -3.53
N ALA A 36 0.47 -9.91 -4.69
CA ALA A 36 0.73 -10.65 -5.91
C ALA A 36 2.08 -11.39 -5.84
N ALA A 37 3.14 -10.70 -5.39
CA ALA A 37 4.48 -11.27 -5.26
C ALA A 37 4.52 -12.44 -4.25
N SER A 38 3.72 -12.40 -3.19
CA SER A 38 3.65 -13.47 -2.20
C SER A 38 3.23 -14.83 -2.79
N GLN A 39 2.62 -14.85 -3.98
CA GLN A 39 2.24 -16.09 -4.67
C GLN A 39 3.44 -16.80 -5.33
N PHE A 40 4.61 -16.16 -5.40
CA PHE A 40 5.78 -16.66 -6.14
C PHE A 40 6.94 -17.09 -5.24
N GLY A 41 6.75 -17.12 -3.91
CA GLY A 41 7.78 -17.58 -2.97
C GLY A 41 9.05 -16.70 -2.96
N VAL A 42 8.89 -15.40 -3.18
CA VAL A 42 9.97 -14.40 -3.08
C VAL A 42 9.98 -13.77 -1.70
N LYS A 43 11.17 -13.47 -1.16
CA LYS A 43 11.27 -12.68 0.08
C LYS A 43 10.98 -11.23 -0.27
N SER A 44 9.91 -10.66 0.27
CA SER A 44 9.48 -9.30 -0.07
C SER A 44 9.44 -8.38 1.14
N ALA A 45 9.74 -7.10 0.94
CA ALA A 45 9.53 -6.04 1.93
C ALA A 45 8.84 -4.85 1.29
N ILE A 46 8.03 -4.15 2.09
CA ILE A 46 7.40 -2.90 1.68
C ILE A 46 8.06 -1.72 2.41
N VAL A 47 8.45 -0.70 1.64
CA VAL A 47 8.83 0.62 2.14
C VAL A 47 7.71 1.59 1.85
N SER A 48 7.07 2.07 2.90
CA SER A 48 5.93 2.98 2.82
C SER A 48 5.74 3.75 4.12
N VAL A 49 4.68 4.55 4.18
CA VAL A 49 4.27 5.26 5.38
C VAL A 49 2.75 5.27 5.49
N VAL A 50 2.24 5.08 6.70
CA VAL A 50 0.82 5.15 7.04
C VAL A 50 0.61 6.05 8.24
N GLY A 51 -0.63 6.51 8.41
CA GLY A 51 -1.03 7.31 9.57
C GLY A 51 -1.39 6.43 10.76
N ASP A 52 -1.64 7.10 11.89
CA ASP A 52 -2.15 6.50 13.13
C ASP A 52 -3.58 5.94 12.94
N ASP A 53 -4.25 6.34 11.86
CA ASP A 53 -5.57 5.85 11.46
C ASP A 53 -5.53 4.49 10.73
N PHE A 54 -4.34 3.91 10.48
CA PHE A 54 -4.22 2.64 9.77
C PHE A 54 -4.37 1.43 10.72
N PRO A 55 -5.35 0.54 10.51
CA PRO A 55 -5.57 -0.62 11.35
C PRO A 55 -4.37 -1.58 11.35
N GLN A 56 -3.92 -1.95 12.55
CA GLN A 56 -2.85 -2.93 12.73
C GLN A 56 -3.14 -4.28 12.02
N GLY A 57 -4.42 -4.69 11.98
CA GLY A 57 -4.83 -5.94 11.33
C GLY A 57 -4.51 -6.00 9.83
N TYR A 58 -4.38 -4.86 9.13
CA TYR A 58 -3.93 -4.88 7.74
C TYR A 58 -2.43 -5.13 7.60
N LEU A 59 -1.62 -4.64 8.55
CA LEU A 59 -0.19 -4.95 8.61
C LEU A 59 0.03 -6.43 8.96
N GLU A 60 -0.74 -6.95 9.92
CA GLU A 60 -0.73 -8.37 10.28
C GLU A 60 -1.12 -9.26 9.11
N MET A 61 -2.15 -8.86 8.33
CA MET A 61 -2.55 -9.58 7.13
C MET A 61 -1.41 -9.70 6.10
N LEU A 62 -0.64 -8.63 5.87
CA LEU A 62 0.53 -8.66 4.99
C LEU A 62 1.63 -9.56 5.56
N GLN A 63 1.89 -9.49 6.86
CA GLN A 63 2.88 -10.34 7.54
C GLN A 63 2.50 -11.83 7.45
N HIS A 64 1.20 -12.17 7.56
CA HIS A 64 0.69 -13.52 7.35
C HIS A 64 0.85 -14.04 5.91
N LYS A 65 1.22 -13.18 4.96
CA LYS A 65 1.60 -13.51 3.59
C LYS A 65 3.12 -13.50 3.39
N ASP A 66 3.90 -13.54 4.47
CA ASP A 66 5.36 -13.51 4.48
C ASP A 66 5.96 -12.23 3.84
N ILE A 67 5.21 -11.12 3.92
CA ILE A 67 5.66 -9.79 3.47
C ILE A 67 6.23 -9.04 4.68
N ASP A 68 7.49 -8.62 4.58
CA ASP A 68 8.15 -7.82 5.61
C ASP A 68 7.62 -6.38 5.60
N THR A 69 6.97 -5.99 6.69
CA THR A 69 6.39 -4.64 6.87
C THR A 69 7.25 -3.73 7.75
N SER A 70 8.47 -4.13 8.13
CA SER A 70 9.38 -3.32 8.95
C SER A 70 9.80 -1.99 8.29
N GLY A 71 9.66 -1.90 6.96
CA GLY A 71 9.86 -0.68 6.19
C GLY A 71 8.65 0.26 6.12
N ILE A 72 7.51 -0.10 6.76
CA ILE A 72 6.32 0.75 6.84
C ILE A 72 6.39 1.59 8.12
N GLU A 73 6.54 2.90 7.97
CA GLU A 73 6.51 3.84 9.11
C GLU A 73 5.06 4.19 9.50
N VAL A 74 4.76 4.21 10.80
CA VAL A 74 3.47 4.67 11.34
C VAL A 74 3.66 6.05 11.96
N VAL A 75 3.05 7.08 11.36
CA VAL A 75 3.17 8.47 11.83
C VAL A 75 2.03 8.78 12.81
N LYS A 76 2.37 8.91 14.09
CA LYS A 76 1.41 9.24 15.16
C LYS A 76 0.68 10.56 14.88
N GLY A 77 -0.65 10.54 15.00
CA GLY A 77 -1.52 11.69 14.67
C GLY A 77 -1.61 12.02 13.17
N GLY A 78 -0.86 11.33 12.31
CA GLY A 78 -0.94 11.47 10.85
C GLY A 78 -2.12 10.69 10.27
N LYS A 79 -2.52 11.06 9.05
CA LYS A 79 -3.51 10.32 8.26
C LYS A 79 -2.82 9.50 7.18
N THR A 80 -3.33 8.31 6.90
CA THR A 80 -2.86 7.46 5.80
C THR A 80 -3.20 8.10 4.47
N PHE A 81 -2.38 7.85 3.43
CA PHE A 81 -2.70 8.25 2.06
C PHE A 81 -4.11 7.81 1.69
N PHE A 82 -4.88 8.72 1.08
CA PHE A 82 -6.26 8.44 0.67
C PHE A 82 -6.48 8.77 -0.80
N TRP A 83 -7.10 7.85 -1.52
CA TRP A 83 -7.50 8.05 -2.91
C TRP A 83 -8.98 7.71 -3.10
N LYS A 84 -9.67 8.49 -3.94
CA LYS A 84 -11.04 8.18 -4.37
C LYS A 84 -11.09 8.09 -5.88
N GLY A 85 -11.57 6.94 -6.38
CA GLY A 85 -11.74 6.67 -7.79
C GLY A 85 -13.19 6.40 -8.17
N LYS A 86 -13.55 6.78 -9.40
CA LYS A 86 -14.84 6.45 -9.99
C LYS A 86 -14.67 5.79 -11.35
N TYR A 87 -15.12 4.55 -11.46
CA TYR A 87 -15.20 3.81 -12.71
C TYR A 87 -16.47 4.16 -13.49
N HIS A 88 -16.44 3.91 -14.79
CA HIS A 88 -17.60 4.08 -15.69
C HIS A 88 -18.16 2.71 -16.13
N ASN A 89 -19.13 2.73 -17.06
CA ASN A 89 -19.83 1.52 -17.50
C ASN A 89 -18.95 0.52 -18.28
N ASP A 90 -17.80 0.96 -18.79
CA ASP A 90 -16.79 0.09 -19.40
C ASP A 90 -15.99 -0.72 -18.36
N LEU A 91 -16.10 -0.37 -17.07
CA LEU A 91 -15.42 -1.02 -15.95
C LEU A 91 -13.89 -1.11 -16.10
N ASN A 92 -13.31 -0.14 -16.81
CA ASN A 92 -11.88 -0.09 -17.07
C ASN A 92 -11.34 1.31 -16.78
N THR A 93 -11.80 2.31 -17.54
CA THR A 93 -11.42 3.70 -17.32
C THR A 93 -12.01 4.23 -16.01
N ARG A 94 -11.29 5.18 -15.41
CA ARG A 94 -11.69 5.78 -14.14
C ARG A 94 -11.15 7.19 -13.97
N ASP A 95 -11.92 8.00 -13.26
CA ASP A 95 -11.51 9.32 -12.80
C ASP A 95 -10.92 9.24 -11.39
N THR A 96 -9.87 10.02 -11.16
CA THR A 96 -9.40 10.32 -9.81
C THR A 96 -10.20 11.52 -9.28
N LEU A 97 -11.02 11.28 -8.27
CA LEU A 97 -11.86 12.30 -7.65
C LEU A 97 -11.16 13.00 -6.49
N VAL A 98 -10.36 12.26 -5.72
CA VAL A 98 -9.61 12.77 -4.57
C VAL A 98 -8.24 12.11 -4.52
N THR A 99 -7.21 12.89 -4.17
CA THR A 99 -5.90 12.38 -3.79
C THR A 99 -5.39 13.21 -2.63
N GLU A 100 -5.29 12.59 -1.46
CA GLU A 100 -4.72 13.19 -0.27
C GLU A 100 -3.40 12.50 0.04
N LEU A 101 -2.29 13.21 -0.19
CA LEU A 101 -0.96 12.67 0.07
C LEU A 101 -0.78 12.34 1.56
N ASN A 102 -1.34 13.17 2.44
CA ASN A 102 -1.25 13.01 3.89
C ASN A 102 0.20 12.73 4.35
N VAL A 103 0.44 11.72 5.19
CA VAL A 103 1.79 11.36 5.68
C VAL A 103 2.80 11.07 4.58
N LEU A 104 2.35 10.74 3.36
CA LEU A 104 3.23 10.53 2.22
C LEU A 104 3.94 11.82 1.78
N ALA A 105 3.32 12.99 1.99
CA ALA A 105 3.85 14.28 1.53
C ALA A 105 5.23 14.59 2.12
N ASP A 106 5.45 14.22 3.38
CA ASP A 106 6.69 14.47 4.13
C ASP A 106 7.54 13.21 4.31
N PHE A 107 7.19 12.13 3.62
CA PHE A 107 7.81 10.83 3.81
C PHE A 107 9.29 10.84 3.40
N LYS A 108 10.14 10.34 4.29
CA LYS A 108 11.56 10.07 4.03
C LYS A 108 11.78 8.56 4.08
N PRO A 109 11.79 7.86 2.93
CA PRO A 109 11.88 6.41 2.88
C PRO A 109 13.09 5.86 3.64
N LYS A 110 12.86 4.86 4.49
CA LYS A 110 13.90 4.11 5.19
C LYS A 110 13.87 2.67 4.70
N VAL A 111 14.95 2.26 4.06
CA VAL A 111 15.09 0.88 3.55
C VAL A 111 15.54 -0.03 4.69
N PRO A 112 14.84 -1.14 4.98
CA PRO A 112 15.27 -2.14 5.95
C PRO A 112 16.65 -2.71 5.59
N GLU A 113 17.49 -2.97 6.61
CA GLU A 113 18.87 -3.42 6.41
C GLU A 113 18.95 -4.68 5.54
N ASP A 114 18.05 -5.63 5.79
CA ASP A 114 17.92 -6.90 5.09
C ASP A 114 17.61 -6.75 3.58
N PHE A 115 17.15 -5.58 3.14
CA PHE A 115 16.73 -5.30 1.77
C PHE A 115 17.57 -4.24 1.07
N LYS A 116 18.61 -3.69 1.70
CA LYS A 116 19.57 -2.79 1.02
C LYS A 116 20.30 -3.46 -0.15
N ASN A 117 20.38 -4.79 -0.15
CA ASN A 117 20.93 -5.61 -1.23
C ASN A 117 19.86 -6.42 -1.97
N CYS A 118 18.65 -5.86 -2.16
CA CYS A 118 17.60 -6.51 -2.93
C CYS A 118 18.05 -6.79 -4.37
N ASP A 119 17.53 -7.86 -4.97
CA ASP A 119 17.78 -8.20 -6.37
C ASP A 119 16.88 -7.38 -7.31
N PHE A 120 15.69 -7.02 -6.81
CA PHE A 120 14.67 -6.26 -7.54
C PHE A 120 14.07 -5.17 -6.64
N LEU A 121 13.80 -4.00 -7.24
CA LEU A 121 13.16 -2.82 -6.64
C LEU A 121 11.92 -2.42 -7.45
#